data_AF-A0A7W0MPB3-F1
#
_entry.id   AF-A0A7W0MPB3-F1
#
_cell.length_a   1.000
_cell.length_b   1.000
_cell.length_c   1.000
_cell.angle_alpha   90.00
_cell.angle_beta   90.00
_cell.angle_gamma   90.00
#
_symmetry.space_group_name_H-M   'P 1'
#
loop_
_entity.id
_entity.type
_entity.pdbx_description
1 polymer ?
#
loop_
_entity_poly.entity_id
_entity_poly.type
_entity_poly.pdbx_seq_one_letter_code
_entity_poly.pdbx_strand_id
1 'polypeptide(L)' 'MTALLILGVLIVAAGLFGLGYCIRAGFVIRREKPAPEVARARLQRLVAVNLGSVGLAALGLALVVAGLAL' A
#
# COMPACT_ATOMS: atom_id res chain seq x y z
N MET A 1 5.86 -24.73 0.28
CA MET A 1 7.27 -24.23 0.18
C MET A 1 7.54 -23.05 1.15
N THR A 2 8.29 -23.24 2.24
CA THR A 2 8.47 -22.23 3.32
C THR A 2 9.03 -20.87 2.87
N ALA A 3 9.95 -20.86 1.91
CA ALA A 3 10.54 -19.61 1.41
C ALA A 3 9.52 -18.69 0.73
N LEU A 4 8.58 -19.26 -0.04
CA LEU A 4 7.50 -18.51 -0.71
C LEU A 4 6.55 -17.88 0.31
N LEU A 5 6.24 -18.61 1.39
CA LEU A 5 5.40 -18.11 2.47
C LEU A 5 6.03 -16.91 3.17
N ILE A 6 7.32 -17.02 3.55
CA ILE A 6 8.04 -15.94 4.22
C ILE A 6 8.11 -14.71 3.31
N LEU A 7 8.48 -14.90 2.05
CA LEU A 7 8.56 -13.80 1.07
C LEU A 7 7.19 -13.13 0.87
N GLY A 8 6.13 -13.93 0.71
CA GLY A 8 4.77 -13.43 0.55
C GLY A 8 4.32 -12.60 1.76
N VAL A 9 4.58 -13.08 2.98
CA VAL A 9 4.26 -12.34 4.22
C VAL A 9 5.01 -11.01 4.29
N LEU A 10 6.30 -10.97 3.95
CA LEU A 10 7.07 -9.73 3.94
C LEU A 10 6.53 -8.72 2.92
N ILE A 11 6.13 -9.19 1.74
CA ILE A 11 5.54 -8.35 0.70
C ILE A 11 4.17 -7.81 1.13
N VAL A 12 3.32 -8.64 1.75
CA VAL A 12 2.05 -8.19 2.34
C VAL A 12 2.30 -7.11 3.38
N ALA A 13 3.24 -7.34 4.31
CA ALA A 13 3.58 -6.39 5.34
C ALA A 13 4.04 -5.04 4.74
N ALA A 14 4.90 -5.07 3.71
CA ALA A 14 5.34 -3.85 3.01
C ALA A 14 4.15 -3.10 2.36
N GLY A 15 3.22 -3.81 1.73
CA GLY A 15 1.99 -3.21 1.19
C GLY A 15 1.13 -2.55 2.27
N LEU A 16 0.98 -3.20 3.44
CA LEU A 16 0.23 -2.65 4.57
C LEU A 16 0.91 -1.40 5.17
N PHE A 17 2.24 -1.37 5.27
CA PHE A 17 2.97 -0.17 5.67
C PHE A 17 2.74 1.00 4.70
N GLY A 18 2.75 0.72 3.39
CA GLY A 18 2.44 1.72 2.36
C GLY A 18 1.00 2.26 2.49
N LEU A 19 0.04 1.40 2.80
CA LEU A 19 -1.34 1.82 3.06
C LEU A 19 -1.44 2.69 4.32
N GLY A 20 -0.76 2.31 5.41
CA GLY A 20 -0.68 3.12 6.63
C GLY A 20 -0.10 4.52 6.38
N TYR A 21 0.92 4.61 5.52
CA TYR A 21 1.47 5.89 5.06
C TYR A 21 0.43 6.72 4.30
N CYS A 22 -0.30 6.10 3.36
CA CYS A 22 -1.34 6.79 2.58
C CYS A 22 -2.43 7.38 3.48
N ILE A 23 -2.85 6.63 4.51
CA ILE A 23 -3.84 7.09 5.49
C ILE A 23 -3.31 8.32 6.24
N ARG A 24 -2.11 8.24 6.82
CA ARG A 24 -1.50 9.34 7.56
C ARG A 24 -1.34 10.59 6.68
N ALA A 25 -0.82 10.43 5.47
CA ALA A 25 -0.63 11.55 4.54
C ALA A 25 -1.97 12.19 4.13
N GLY A 26 -3.01 11.39 3.90
CA GLY A 26 -4.35 11.88 3.58
C GLY A 26 -4.96 12.70 4.72
N PHE A 27 -4.80 12.23 5.97
CA PHE A 27 -5.20 13.00 7.15
C PHE A 27 -4.47 14.33 7.28
N VAL A 28 -3.15 14.35 7.03
CA VAL A 28 -2.35 15.58 7.06
C VAL A 28 -2.86 16.59 6.03
N ILE A 29 -3.03 16.19 4.76
CA ILE A 29 -3.55 17.07 3.70
C ILE A 29 -4.93 17.64 4.06
N ARG A 30 -5.82 16.80 4.60
CA ARG A 30 -7.15 17.24 5.05
C ARG A 30 -7.08 18.26 6.19
N ARG A 31 -6.14 18.10 7.12
CA ARG A 31 -5.96 19.04 8.24
C ARG A 31 -5.37 20.37 7.81
N GLU A 32 -4.47 20.37 6.82
CA GLU A 32 -3.82 21.58 6.28
C GLU A 32 -4.79 22.49 5.50
N LYS A 33 -5.88 21.93 4.95
CA LYS A 33 -6.84 22.66 4.09
C LYS A 33 -6.16 23.55 3.02
N PRO A 34 -5.23 22.99 2.22
CA PRO A 34 -4.54 23.77 1.19
C PRO A 34 -5.51 24.21 0.08
N ALA A 35 -5.06 25.14 -0.77
CA ALA A 35 -5.80 25.55 -1.95
C ALA A 35 -6.25 24.32 -2.80
N PRO A 36 -7.43 24.36 -3.44
CA PRO A 36 -8.04 23.20 -4.10
C PRO A 36 -7.12 22.49 -5.10
N GLU A 37 -6.34 23.27 -5.86
CA GLU A 37 -5.42 22.79 -6.88
C GLU A 37 -4.26 22.01 -6.25
N VAL A 38 -3.74 22.51 -5.13
CA VAL A 38 -2.66 21.89 -4.35
C VAL A 38 -3.17 20.62 -3.67
N ALA A 39 -4.37 20.65 -3.10
CA ALA A 39 -5.01 19.48 -2.49
C ALA A 39 -5.16 18.36 -3.53
N ARG A 40 -5.71 18.69 -4.72
CA ARG A 40 -5.92 17.72 -5.80
C ARG A 40 -4.61 17.09 -6.27
N ALA A 41 -3.58 17.90 -6.52
CA ALA A 41 -2.28 17.39 -6.98
C ALA A 41 -1.63 16.44 -5.95
N ARG A 42 -1.71 16.78 -4.65
CA ARG A 42 -1.19 15.91 -3.58
C ARG A 42 -1.98 14.62 -3.45
N LEU A 43 -3.30 14.68 -3.52
CA LEU A 43 -4.17 13.48 -3.45
C LEU A 43 -3.95 12.55 -4.65
N GLN A 44 -3.75 13.07 -5.85
CA GLN A 44 -3.43 12.25 -7.03
C GLN A 44 -2.14 11.44 -6.86
N ARG A 45 -1.11 12.04 -6.25
CA ARG A 45 0.12 11.30 -5.91
C ARG A 45 -0.16 10.20 -4.88
N LEU A 46 -0.99 10.48 -3.87
CA LEU A 46 -1.40 9.47 -2.89
C LEU A 46 -2.15 8.30 -3.53
N VAL A 47 -2.99 8.53 -4.55
CA VAL A 47 -3.70 7.45 -5.25
C VAL A 47 -2.72 6.49 -5.92
N ALA A 48 -1.68 7.01 -6.56
CA ALA A 48 -0.64 6.16 -7.17
C ALA A 48 0.08 5.31 -6.10
N VAL A 49 0.45 5.91 -4.96
CA VAL A 49 1.08 5.18 -3.85
C VAL A 49 0.12 4.14 -3.24
N ASN A 50 -1.16 4.49 -3.09
CA ASN A 50 -2.19 3.59 -2.58
C ASN A 50 -2.38 2.37 -3.48
N LEU A 51 -2.51 2.58 -4.79
CA LEU A 51 -2.63 1.49 -5.75
C LEU A 51 -1.38 0.60 -5.78
N GLY A 52 -0.19 1.19 -5.71
CA GLY A 52 1.05 0.43 -5.58
C GLY A 52 1.09 -0.42 -4.30
N SER A 53 0.64 0.15 -3.18
CA SER A 53 0.59 -0.53 -1.88
C SER A 53 -0.40 -1.70 -1.87
N VAL A 54 -1.59 -1.49 -2.44
CA VAL A 54 -2.60 -2.54 -2.61
C VAL A 54 -2.11 -3.63 -3.56
N GLY A 55 -1.46 -3.25 -4.66
CA GLY A 55 -0.84 -4.19 -5.61
C GLY A 55 0.22 -5.07 -4.95
N LEU A 56 1.12 -4.47 -4.16
CA LEU A 56 2.09 -5.23 -3.36
C LEU A 56 1.40 -6.18 -2.40
N ALA A 57 0.40 -5.71 -1.63
CA ALA A 57 -0.33 -6.57 -0.71
C ALA A 57 -1.01 -7.76 -1.42
N ALA A 58 -1.63 -7.53 -2.59
CA ALA A 58 -2.25 -8.57 -3.39
C ALA A 58 -1.21 -9.58 -3.93
N LEU A 59 -0.08 -9.11 -4.44
CA LEU A 59 1.01 -9.97 -4.92
C LEU A 59 1.62 -10.82 -3.79
N GLY A 60 1.86 -10.22 -2.63
CA GLY A 60 2.34 -10.94 -1.46
C GLY A 60 1.36 -12.02 -1.02
N LEU A 61 0.06 -11.70 -0.99
CA LEU A 61 -0.98 -12.67 -0.65
C LEU A 61 -1.02 -13.82 -1.67
N ALA A 62 -0.88 -13.54 -2.96
CA ALA A 62 -0.81 -14.57 -4.00
C ALA A 62 0.39 -15.52 -3.78
N LEU A 63 1.55 -14.99 -3.36
CA LEU A 63 2.71 -15.81 -3.01
C LEU A 63 2.49 -16.66 -1.75
N VAL A 64 1.80 -16.13 -0.73
CA VAL A 64 1.40 -16.91 0.45
C VAL A 64 0.50 -18.07 0.04
N VAL A 65 -0.54 -17.80 -0.76
CA VAL A 65 -1.46 -18.84 -1.25
C VAL A 65 -0.71 -19.90 -2.06
N ALA A 66 0.16 -19.49 -2.99
CA ALA A 66 0.99 -20.42 -3.76
C ALA A 66 1.93 -21.25 -2.86
N GLY A 67 2.55 -20.62 -1.85
CA GLY A 67 3.44 -21.32 -0.92
C GLY A 67 2.74 -22.30 0.02
N LEU A 68 1.42 -22.13 0.24
CA LEU A 68 0.57 -23.07 0.99
C LEU A 68 0.06 -24.20 0.11
N ALA A 69 -0.20 -23.93 -1.17
CA ALA A 69 -0.76 -24.90 -2.12
C ALA A 69 0.30 -25.82 -2.75
N LEU A 70 1.56 -25.38 -2.80
CA LEU A 70 2.73 -26.10 -3.36
C LEU A 70 3.67 -26.58 -2.25
#